data_AF-A0A368H1E3-F1
#
_entry.id   AF-A0A368H1E3-F1
#
_cell.length_a   1.000
_cell.length_b   1.000
_cell.length_c   1.000
_cell.angle_alpha   90.00
_cell.angle_beta   90.00
_cell.angle_gamma   90.00
#
_symmetry.space_group_name_H-M   'P 1'
#
loop_
_entity.id
_entity.type
_entity.pdbx_description
1 polymer ?
#
loop_
_entity_poly.entity_id
_entity_poly.type
_entity_poly.pdbx_seq_one_letter_code
_entity_poly.pdbx_strand_id
1 'polypeptide(L)'
;MSFKDRPREFLGAKCSSFFQAEKNLKLAVVKRSWSDTDNEHLDEAIRTEFRRAHEENQKAAQKVSRLPAGPWKNDRMEQLRRWQTIPSVNYATFSLGDDIKIALETFFDGMVQFSINDNSETPVSSKPPVLHWTPLPLDAELQVLIRVSFPLAGPDNATFVDIRKSLREHANAVYEWTEGILLNDDPASFSSVYSHLSNTAHYKRSLFQFQVHLHLERVSPTQIELAARVCVDELEEEQAAEPAKLLWPYVALGLKNTLSRLDEHEYLQYSLELIPYGASFYDSPVQARVFDLSQFMGTASEYKKVAFRYKEKVYNVHLDELCPDGPFMSLSHLLEVLPPRPKRSVQNSFAEDVFGRSNGETNFKPPPNTGLHVAQNRGRRVSFGSIKLMTESNSTAKGVDDYVDAMLKQTMDHLVL
;
A
#
# COMPACT_ATOMS: atom_id res chain seq x y z
N MET A 1 -9.50 -11.15 52.96
CA MET A 1 -8.85 -10.22 52.02
C MET A 1 -9.30 -10.62 50.63
N SER A 2 -10.31 -9.92 50.12
CA SER A 2 -11.01 -10.22 48.86
C SER A 2 -10.20 -9.64 47.69
N PHE A 3 -9.92 -10.48 46.70
CA PHE A 3 -9.44 -10.07 45.39
C PHE A 3 -10.54 -9.23 44.74
N LYS A 4 -10.35 -7.91 44.76
CA LYS A 4 -11.20 -6.96 44.05
C LYS A 4 -11.08 -7.18 42.55
N ASP A 5 -12.25 -7.30 41.94
CA ASP A 5 -12.55 -7.27 40.52
C ASP A 5 -11.71 -6.23 39.77
N ARG A 6 -10.93 -6.71 38.80
CA ARG A 6 -10.56 -5.89 37.64
C ARG A 6 -11.67 -6.05 36.61
N PRO A 7 -12.23 -4.98 36.04
CA PRO A 7 -13.15 -5.12 34.92
C PRO A 7 -12.41 -5.79 33.77
N ARG A 8 -12.92 -6.93 33.30
CA ARG A 8 -12.46 -7.56 32.07
C ARG A 8 -12.85 -6.63 30.92
N GLU A 9 -11.89 -5.90 30.39
CA GLU A 9 -12.09 -5.06 29.22
C GLU A 9 -12.45 -5.95 28.02
N PHE A 10 -13.51 -5.57 27.31
CA PHE A 10 -13.99 -6.25 26.13
C PHE A 10 -12.98 -6.02 24.99
N LEU A 11 -12.24 -7.05 24.60
CA LEU A 11 -11.01 -6.94 23.78
C LEU A 11 -11.16 -7.37 22.31
N GLY A 12 -12.39 -7.57 21.81
CA GLY A 12 -12.64 -7.71 20.37
C GLY A 12 -13.66 -8.78 19.99
N ALA A 13 -14.10 -8.71 18.74
CA ALA A 13 -15.07 -9.61 18.12
C ALA A 13 -14.44 -10.18 16.84
N LYS A 14 -14.53 -11.49 16.63
CA LYS A 14 -14.04 -12.15 15.41
C LYS A 14 -15.25 -12.65 14.61
N CYS A 15 -15.42 -12.13 13.41
CA CYS A 15 -16.42 -12.65 12.49
C CYS A 15 -15.95 -14.02 11.96
N SER A 16 -16.81 -15.04 12.02
CA SER A 16 -16.47 -16.39 11.56
C SER A 16 -16.57 -16.57 10.03
N SER A 17 -17.19 -15.60 9.33
CA SER A 17 -17.38 -15.60 7.88
C SER A 17 -17.70 -14.18 7.37
N PHE A 18 -16.71 -13.45 6.86
CA PHE A 18 -16.91 -12.11 6.30
C PHE A 18 -17.91 -12.11 5.12
N PHE A 19 -17.89 -13.17 4.30
CA PHE A 19 -18.78 -13.33 3.14
C PHE A 19 -20.27 -13.46 3.49
N GLN A 20 -20.61 -13.98 4.69
CA GLN A 20 -22.00 -14.03 5.18
C GLN A 20 -22.39 -12.80 6.00
N ALA A 21 -21.42 -12.13 6.63
CA ALA A 21 -21.66 -10.95 7.45
C ALA A 21 -22.14 -9.73 6.65
N GLU A 22 -21.70 -9.57 5.39
CA GLU A 22 -22.12 -8.42 4.58
C GLU A 22 -23.54 -8.53 4.04
N LYS A 23 -24.04 -9.75 3.79
CA LYS A 23 -25.43 -9.97 3.36
C LYS A 23 -26.44 -9.67 4.47
N ASN A 24 -25.97 -9.61 5.73
CA ASN A 24 -26.75 -9.26 6.91
C ASN A 24 -25.95 -8.28 7.78
N LEU A 25 -25.57 -7.12 7.24
CA LEU A 25 -24.84 -6.08 7.96
C LEU A 25 -25.57 -5.75 9.28
N LYS A 26 -25.00 -6.22 10.38
CA LYS A 26 -25.52 -6.05 11.73
C LYS A 26 -24.60 -5.13 12.53
N LEU A 27 -25.13 -4.02 13.04
CA LEU A 27 -24.38 -3.07 13.85
C LEU A 27 -24.88 -3.10 15.30
N ALA A 28 -24.03 -3.56 16.21
CA ALA A 28 -24.31 -3.47 17.63
C ALA A 28 -23.65 -2.21 18.21
N VAL A 29 -24.44 -1.33 18.81
CA VAL A 29 -23.93 -0.11 19.47
C VAL A 29 -24.08 -0.26 20.97
N VAL A 30 -22.95 -0.24 21.68
CA VAL A 30 -22.90 -0.49 23.12
C VAL A 30 -22.65 0.82 23.87
N LYS A 31 -23.52 1.13 24.83
CA LYS A 31 -23.38 2.30 25.73
C LYS A 31 -23.69 1.88 27.16
N ARG A 32 -23.24 2.65 28.17
CA ARG A 32 -23.58 2.37 29.58
C ARG A 32 -25.07 2.46 29.86
N SER A 33 -25.71 3.49 29.32
CA SER A 33 -27.15 3.69 29.37
C SER A 33 -27.58 4.44 28.12
N TRP A 34 -28.74 4.09 27.58
CA TRP A 34 -29.37 4.75 26.46
C TRP A 34 -30.52 5.62 26.95
N SER A 35 -30.63 6.81 26.38
CA SER A 35 -31.82 7.66 26.45
C SER A 35 -32.55 7.68 25.11
N ASP A 36 -33.80 8.12 25.09
CA ASP A 36 -34.56 8.28 23.84
C ASP A 36 -33.85 9.23 22.88
N THR A 37 -33.27 10.32 23.38
CA THR A 37 -32.46 11.25 22.60
C THR A 37 -31.22 10.59 22.00
N ASP A 38 -30.58 9.65 22.69
CA ASP A 38 -29.43 8.92 22.13
C ASP A 38 -29.83 8.00 20.97
N ASN A 39 -31.01 7.36 21.09
CA ASN A 39 -31.55 6.52 20.02
C ASN A 39 -31.89 7.38 18.79
N GLU A 40 -32.57 8.53 18.98
CA GLU A 40 -32.88 9.47 17.90
C GLU A 40 -31.61 9.97 17.19
N HIS A 41 -30.55 10.28 17.96
CA HIS A 41 -29.26 10.68 17.40
C HIS A 41 -28.58 9.56 16.62
N LEU A 42 -28.62 8.31 17.11
CA LEU A 42 -28.08 7.15 16.39
C LEU A 42 -28.84 6.92 15.09
N ASP A 43 -30.17 6.96 15.13
CA ASP A 43 -31.04 6.80 13.97
C ASP A 43 -30.77 7.86 12.91
N GLU A 44 -30.61 9.13 13.32
CA GLU A 44 -30.26 10.22 12.40
C GLU A 44 -28.85 10.06 11.84
N ALA A 45 -27.86 9.66 12.66
CA ALA A 45 -26.50 9.43 12.20
C ALA A 45 -26.44 8.32 11.13
N ILE A 46 -27.13 7.20 11.37
CA ILE A 46 -27.22 6.10 10.41
C ILE A 46 -27.91 6.57 9.13
N ARG A 47 -29.08 7.23 9.23
CA ARG A 47 -29.79 7.78 8.06
C ARG A 47 -28.94 8.78 7.26
N THR A 48 -28.15 9.60 7.94
CA THR A 48 -27.26 10.59 7.33
C THR A 48 -26.13 9.91 6.55
N GLU A 49 -25.47 8.91 7.13
CA GLU A 49 -24.38 8.19 6.45
C GLU A 49 -24.89 7.40 5.24
N PHE A 50 -26.06 6.76 5.33
CA PHE A 50 -26.69 6.10 4.18
C PHE A 50 -27.01 7.08 3.04
N ARG A 51 -27.53 8.25 3.37
CA ARG A 51 -27.81 9.31 2.39
C ARG A 51 -26.53 9.78 1.73
N ARG A 52 -25.49 10.04 2.52
CA ARG A 52 -24.17 10.45 2.04
C ARG A 52 -23.57 9.42 1.09
N ALA A 53 -23.64 8.13 1.43
CA ALA A 53 -23.19 7.03 0.56
C ALA A 53 -23.90 7.02 -0.80
N HIS A 54 -25.21 7.26 -0.79
CA HIS A 54 -26.01 7.32 -2.02
C HIS A 54 -25.65 8.55 -2.87
N GLU A 55 -25.52 9.71 -2.25
CA GLU A 55 -25.15 10.96 -2.91
C GLU A 55 -23.76 10.87 -3.56
N GLU A 56 -22.76 10.31 -2.86
CA GLU A 56 -21.41 10.13 -3.42
C GLU A 56 -21.40 9.15 -4.61
N ASN A 57 -22.14 8.05 -4.51
CA ASN A 57 -22.30 7.12 -5.63
C ASN A 57 -22.99 7.79 -6.84
N GLN A 58 -24.02 8.60 -6.61
CA GLN A 58 -24.73 9.32 -7.66
C GLN A 58 -23.81 10.36 -8.34
N LYS A 59 -23.04 11.12 -7.57
CA LYS A 59 -22.04 12.06 -8.10
C LYS A 59 -21.00 11.34 -8.95
N ALA A 60 -20.49 10.20 -8.48
CA ALA A 60 -19.53 9.39 -9.22
C ALA A 60 -20.14 8.86 -10.53
N ALA A 61 -21.37 8.34 -10.51
CA ALA A 61 -22.08 7.87 -11.70
C ALA A 61 -22.31 8.99 -12.73
N GLN A 62 -22.68 10.19 -12.28
CA GLN A 62 -22.81 11.35 -13.16
C GLN A 62 -21.49 11.72 -13.82
N LYS A 63 -20.36 11.71 -13.09
CA LYS A 63 -19.03 11.95 -13.67
C LYS A 63 -18.69 10.91 -14.73
N VAL A 64 -18.85 9.63 -14.42
CA VAL A 64 -18.50 8.50 -15.30
C VAL A 64 -19.41 8.45 -16.53
N SER A 65 -20.68 8.85 -16.41
CA SER A 65 -21.61 8.91 -17.54
C SER A 65 -21.14 9.81 -18.69
N ARG A 66 -20.29 10.80 -18.39
CA ARG A 66 -19.72 11.75 -19.35
C ARG A 66 -18.46 11.24 -20.05
N LEU A 67 -17.91 10.10 -19.62
CA LEU A 67 -16.75 9.50 -20.28
C LEU A 67 -17.12 8.98 -21.67
N PRO A 68 -16.13 8.89 -22.60
CA PRO A 68 -16.29 8.19 -23.86
C PRO A 68 -16.82 6.77 -23.65
N ALA A 69 -17.58 6.27 -24.61
CA ALA A 69 -18.00 4.87 -24.60
C ALA A 69 -16.75 3.97 -24.69
N GLY A 70 -16.65 2.97 -23.83
CA GLY A 70 -15.49 2.09 -23.82
C GLY A 70 -15.44 1.23 -22.55
N PRO A 71 -14.49 0.28 -22.48
CA PRO A 71 -14.40 -0.66 -21.37
C PRO A 71 -14.25 0.04 -20.01
N TRP A 72 -13.39 1.07 -19.90
CA TRP A 72 -13.25 1.84 -18.65
C TRP A 72 -14.55 2.43 -18.12
N LYS A 73 -15.39 2.98 -19.01
CA LYS A 73 -16.71 3.49 -18.63
C LYS A 73 -17.61 2.34 -18.18
N ASN A 74 -17.61 1.22 -18.91
CA ASN A 74 -18.45 0.08 -18.61
C ASN A 74 -18.08 -0.57 -17.27
N ASP A 75 -16.79 -0.84 -17.04
CA ASP A 75 -16.25 -1.41 -15.80
C ASP A 75 -16.64 -0.54 -14.60
N ARG A 76 -16.40 0.78 -14.70
CA ARG A 76 -16.70 1.71 -13.61
C ARG A 76 -18.20 1.88 -13.39
N MET A 77 -19.02 1.93 -14.45
CA MET A 77 -20.48 2.00 -14.31
C MET A 77 -21.05 0.72 -13.67
N GLU A 78 -20.52 -0.45 -14.00
CA GLU A 78 -20.93 -1.72 -13.41
C GLU A 78 -20.64 -1.75 -11.91
N GLN A 79 -19.43 -1.34 -11.51
CA GLN A 79 -19.07 -1.19 -10.11
C GLN A 79 -20.00 -0.22 -9.36
N LEU A 80 -20.26 0.97 -9.92
CA LEU A 80 -21.15 1.95 -9.30
C LEU A 80 -22.60 1.45 -9.19
N ARG A 81 -23.08 0.65 -10.16
CA ARG A 81 -24.41 0.02 -10.10
C ARG A 81 -24.53 -0.96 -8.94
N ARG A 82 -23.52 -1.79 -8.68
CA ARG A 82 -23.50 -2.70 -7.52
C ARG A 82 -23.61 -1.92 -6.21
N TRP A 83 -22.98 -0.75 -6.13
CA TRP A 83 -23.07 0.14 -4.98
C TRP A 83 -24.34 0.99 -4.90
N GLN A 84 -25.27 0.90 -5.87
CA GLN A 84 -26.57 1.59 -5.74
C GLN A 84 -27.51 0.88 -4.77
N THR A 85 -27.31 -0.42 -4.56
CA THR A 85 -28.16 -1.27 -3.74
C THR A 85 -27.55 -1.57 -2.38
N ILE A 86 -26.97 -0.56 -1.71
CA ILE A 86 -26.46 -0.75 -0.33
C ILE A 86 -27.64 -1.18 0.55
N PRO A 87 -27.59 -2.38 1.17
CA PRO A 87 -28.67 -2.87 2.01
C PRO A 87 -28.78 -2.02 3.28
N SER A 88 -29.99 -1.90 3.81
CA SER A 88 -30.18 -1.29 5.13
C SER A 88 -29.38 -2.05 6.18
N VAL A 89 -28.66 -1.34 7.04
CA VAL A 89 -27.97 -1.93 8.18
C VAL A 89 -29.00 -2.25 9.25
N ASN A 90 -29.03 -3.51 9.70
CA ASN A 90 -29.78 -3.89 10.88
C ASN A 90 -28.96 -3.49 12.10
N TYR A 91 -29.37 -2.49 12.86
CA TYR A 91 -28.65 -2.09 14.07
C TYR A 91 -29.49 -2.30 15.32
N ALA A 92 -28.81 -2.53 16.44
CA ALA A 92 -29.42 -2.64 17.74
C ALA A 92 -28.53 -1.97 18.80
N THR A 93 -29.18 -1.32 19.76
CA THR A 93 -28.53 -0.67 20.90
C THR A 93 -28.50 -1.61 22.11
N PHE A 94 -27.35 -1.69 22.76
CA PHE A 94 -27.15 -2.53 23.95
C PHE A 94 -26.65 -1.67 25.11
N SER A 95 -27.22 -1.90 26.29
CA SER A 95 -26.71 -1.33 27.54
C SER A 95 -25.66 -2.25 28.15
N LEU A 96 -24.59 -1.69 28.70
CA LEU A 96 -23.60 -2.46 29.47
C LEU A 96 -24.27 -3.03 30.73
N GLY A 97 -24.31 -4.36 30.81
CA GLY A 97 -24.83 -5.13 31.93
C GLY A 97 -24.32 -6.57 31.87
N ASP A 98 -24.64 -7.37 32.88
CA ASP A 98 -24.07 -8.72 33.05
C ASP A 98 -24.42 -9.68 31.89
N ASP A 99 -25.55 -9.45 31.19
CA ASP A 99 -26.03 -10.30 30.09
C ASP A 99 -25.64 -9.82 28.68
N ILE A 100 -24.80 -8.77 28.56
CA ILE A 100 -24.48 -8.19 27.26
C ILE A 100 -23.85 -9.19 26.27
N LYS A 101 -23.04 -10.13 26.79
CA LYS A 101 -22.42 -11.17 25.97
C LYS A 101 -23.48 -12.04 25.28
N ILE A 102 -24.46 -12.52 26.04
CA ILE A 102 -25.54 -13.37 25.54
C ILE A 102 -26.41 -12.59 24.54
N ALA A 103 -26.69 -11.32 24.85
CA ALA A 103 -27.45 -10.44 23.97
C ALA A 103 -26.75 -10.21 22.62
N LEU A 104 -25.42 -9.97 22.63
CA LEU A 104 -24.62 -9.81 21.41
C LEU A 104 -24.52 -11.12 20.62
N GLU A 105 -24.24 -12.25 21.28
CA GLU A 105 -24.19 -13.58 20.62
C GLU A 105 -25.52 -13.92 19.94
N THR A 106 -26.64 -13.60 20.60
CA THR A 106 -27.99 -13.76 20.04
C THR A 106 -28.22 -12.83 18.85
N PHE A 107 -27.88 -11.55 18.98
CA PHE A 107 -28.07 -10.57 17.90
C PHE A 107 -27.27 -10.93 16.65
N PHE A 108 -26.05 -11.44 16.80
CA PHE A 108 -25.23 -11.89 15.67
C PHE A 108 -25.55 -13.32 15.21
N ASP A 109 -26.63 -13.95 15.70
CA ASP A 109 -27.02 -15.34 15.38
C ASP A 109 -25.87 -16.36 15.54
N GLY A 110 -24.95 -16.12 16.49
CA GLY A 110 -23.73 -16.92 16.65
C GLY A 110 -22.70 -16.80 15.52
N MET A 111 -22.90 -15.92 14.53
CA MET A 111 -21.92 -15.67 13.45
C MET A 111 -20.63 -15.00 13.94
N VAL A 112 -20.68 -14.34 15.09
CA VAL A 112 -19.53 -13.66 15.69
C VAL A 112 -19.08 -14.47 16.89
N GLN A 113 -17.85 -14.99 16.83
CA GLN A 113 -17.19 -15.55 18.00
C GLN A 113 -16.42 -14.43 18.69
N PHE A 114 -16.82 -14.13 19.93
CA PHE A 114 -16.06 -13.23 20.79
C PHE A 114 -14.87 -13.99 21.37
N SER A 115 -13.78 -14.08 20.60
CA SER A 115 -12.52 -14.65 21.05
C SER A 115 -11.52 -13.54 21.37
N ILE A 116 -10.76 -13.69 22.46
CA ILE A 116 -9.52 -12.94 22.67
C ILE A 116 -8.57 -13.42 21.58
N ASN A 117 -8.42 -12.61 20.52
CA ASN A 117 -7.56 -12.97 19.42
C ASN A 117 -6.11 -12.67 19.83
N ASP A 118 -5.48 -13.59 20.57
CA ASP A 118 -4.02 -13.72 20.69
C ASP A 118 -3.45 -14.24 19.36
N ASN A 119 -3.86 -13.66 18.24
CA ASN A 119 -3.18 -13.92 16.98
C ASN A 119 -1.80 -13.27 17.10
N SER A 120 -0.84 -14.10 17.46
CA SER A 120 0.59 -13.88 17.41
C SER A 120 1.02 -13.57 15.98
N GLU A 121 0.63 -12.41 15.47
CA GLU A 121 1.41 -11.79 14.42
C GLU A 121 2.78 -11.51 15.01
N THR A 122 3.83 -11.85 14.25
CA THR A 122 5.15 -11.31 14.55
C THR A 122 5.00 -9.80 14.62
N PRO A 123 5.30 -9.16 15.76
CA PRO A 123 5.11 -7.74 15.91
C PRO A 123 5.90 -7.02 14.81
N VAL A 124 5.18 -6.33 13.93
CA VAL A 124 5.78 -5.48 12.90
C VAL A 124 6.14 -4.12 13.49
N SER A 125 7.07 -3.43 12.84
CA SER A 125 7.43 -2.06 13.21
C SER A 125 6.19 -1.16 13.17
N SER A 126 6.11 -0.14 14.03
CA SER A 126 5.09 0.92 13.90
C SER A 126 5.52 2.02 12.92
N LYS A 127 6.77 1.99 12.46
CA LYS A 127 7.37 3.04 11.62
C LYS A 127 7.78 2.51 10.25
N PRO A 128 7.63 3.33 9.19
CA PRO A 128 8.16 3.03 7.87
C PRO A 128 9.71 2.96 7.89
N PRO A 129 10.33 2.37 6.85
CA PRO A 129 11.79 2.26 6.78
C PRO A 129 12.46 3.64 6.64
N VAL A 130 13.43 3.93 7.51
CA VAL A 130 14.02 5.28 7.69
C VAL A 130 14.94 5.72 6.55
N LEU A 131 15.44 4.81 5.71
CA LEU A 131 16.59 5.08 4.82
C LEU A 131 16.31 4.94 3.31
N HIS A 132 15.12 4.48 2.90
CA HIS A 132 14.90 4.05 1.51
C HIS A 132 13.55 4.47 0.92
N TRP A 133 12.74 5.23 1.65
CA TRP A 133 11.47 5.72 1.13
C TRP A 133 11.10 7.07 1.71
N THR A 134 10.73 8.00 0.84
CA THR A 134 10.19 9.31 1.17
C THR A 134 8.80 9.47 0.53
N PRO A 135 7.87 10.25 1.10
CA PRO A 135 6.54 10.43 0.52
C PRO A 135 6.56 10.99 -0.92
N LEU A 136 7.54 11.83 -1.23
CA LEU A 136 7.79 12.36 -2.57
C LEU A 136 9.03 11.67 -3.17
N PRO A 137 9.02 11.35 -4.47
CA PRO A 137 10.22 10.87 -5.15
C PRO A 137 11.30 11.96 -5.16
N LEU A 138 12.55 11.51 -5.15
CA LEU A 138 13.71 12.36 -5.40
C LEU A 138 13.74 12.80 -6.87
N ASP A 139 14.54 13.82 -7.20
CA ASP A 139 14.59 14.39 -8.56
C ASP A 139 15.00 13.36 -9.64
N ALA A 140 15.82 12.36 -9.28
CA ALA A 140 16.24 11.27 -10.16
C ALA A 140 15.28 10.08 -10.18
N GLU A 141 14.21 10.10 -9.37
CA GLU A 141 13.28 9.00 -9.23
C GLU A 141 12.00 9.25 -10.03
N LEU A 142 11.58 8.23 -10.76
CA LEU A 142 10.28 8.19 -11.41
C LEU A 142 9.30 7.39 -10.54
N GLN A 143 8.08 7.88 -10.36
CA GLN A 143 7.06 7.17 -9.59
C GLN A 143 5.70 7.21 -10.27
N VAL A 144 5.05 6.04 -10.33
CA VAL A 144 3.63 5.91 -10.65
C VAL A 144 2.91 5.48 -9.38
N LEU A 145 1.96 6.30 -8.94
CA LEU A 145 1.16 6.04 -7.75
C LEU A 145 -0.31 5.87 -8.12
N ILE A 146 -0.96 4.84 -7.58
CA ILE A 146 -2.41 4.71 -7.55
C ILE A 146 -2.89 4.90 -6.12
N ARG A 147 -3.77 5.87 -5.90
CA ARG A 147 -4.45 6.07 -4.63
C ARG A 147 -5.85 5.47 -4.71
N VAL A 148 -6.16 4.60 -3.75
CA VAL A 148 -7.51 4.10 -3.50
C VAL A 148 -8.13 5.00 -2.43
N SER A 149 -9.14 5.78 -2.83
CA SER A 149 -9.81 6.76 -1.97
C SER A 149 -11.22 6.28 -1.63
N PHE A 150 -11.52 6.22 -0.34
CA PHE A 150 -12.80 5.77 0.20
C PHE A 150 -13.62 6.99 0.67
N PRO A 151 -14.81 7.26 0.10
CA PRO A 151 -15.57 8.48 0.41
C PRO A 151 -16.14 8.53 1.83
N LEU A 152 -16.27 7.37 2.49
CA LEU A 152 -16.86 7.22 3.83
C LEU A 152 -15.83 6.68 4.82
N ALA A 153 -15.45 5.41 4.66
CA ALA A 153 -14.50 4.71 5.49
C ALA A 153 -13.72 3.70 4.63
N GLY A 154 -12.43 3.55 4.91
CA GLY A 154 -11.59 2.52 4.30
C GLY A 154 -11.80 1.14 4.92
N PRO A 155 -11.07 0.13 4.44
CA PRO A 155 -11.13 -1.23 4.96
C PRO A 155 -10.67 -1.28 6.42
N ASP A 156 -11.20 -2.25 7.16
CA ASP A 156 -10.76 -2.49 8.53
C ASP A 156 -9.30 -2.97 8.58
N ASN A 157 -8.77 -3.09 9.80
CA ASN A 157 -7.38 -3.50 9.99
C ASN A 157 -7.11 -4.94 9.54
N ALA A 158 -8.09 -5.84 9.64
CA ALA A 158 -7.93 -7.24 9.23
C ALA A 158 -7.84 -7.33 7.70
N THR A 159 -8.72 -6.66 6.98
CA THR A 159 -8.67 -6.56 5.52
C THR A 159 -7.36 -5.94 5.04
N PHE A 160 -6.88 -4.88 5.70
CA PHE A 160 -5.60 -4.27 5.34
C PHE A 160 -4.39 -5.18 5.62
N VAL A 161 -4.42 -5.94 6.72
CA VAL A 161 -3.44 -6.99 7.00
C VAL A 161 -3.42 -8.04 5.89
N ASP A 162 -4.58 -8.48 5.42
CA ASP A 162 -4.70 -9.50 4.38
C ASP A 162 -4.21 -9.00 3.01
N ILE A 163 -4.45 -7.72 2.70
CA ILE A 163 -3.84 -7.05 1.54
C ILE A 163 -2.30 -7.12 1.61
N ARG A 164 -1.69 -6.71 2.72
CA ARG A 164 -0.21 -6.78 2.87
C ARG A 164 0.33 -8.20 2.74
N LYS A 165 -0.33 -9.17 3.39
CA LYS A 165 0.07 -10.59 3.33
C LYS A 165 0.07 -11.13 1.91
N SER A 166 -0.94 -10.78 1.11
CA SER A 166 -1.01 -11.21 -0.30
C SER A 166 0.14 -10.70 -1.16
N LEU A 167 0.77 -9.59 -0.77
CA LEU A 167 1.92 -9.03 -1.49
C LEU A 167 3.26 -9.67 -1.10
N ARG A 168 3.37 -10.18 0.13
CA ARG A 168 4.62 -10.72 0.68
C ARG A 168 5.27 -11.78 -0.23
N GLU A 169 4.48 -12.63 -0.86
CA GLU A 169 4.96 -13.74 -1.69
C GLU A 169 5.62 -13.31 -3.02
N HIS A 170 5.49 -12.03 -3.37
CA HIS A 170 5.89 -11.51 -4.67
C HIS A 170 7.27 -10.84 -4.68
N ALA A 171 7.97 -10.76 -3.54
CA ALA A 171 9.30 -10.16 -3.47
C ALA A 171 10.26 -10.95 -2.57
N ASN A 172 11.55 -10.83 -2.87
CA ASN A 172 12.62 -11.48 -2.11
C ASN A 172 12.99 -10.69 -0.84
N ALA A 173 12.89 -9.37 -0.90
CA ALA A 173 13.13 -8.49 0.24
C ALA A 173 11.85 -7.71 0.56
N VAL A 174 11.35 -7.91 1.78
CA VAL A 174 10.09 -7.35 2.27
C VAL A 174 10.35 -6.63 3.58
N TYR A 175 9.86 -5.40 3.70
CA TYR A 175 9.81 -4.65 4.95
C TYR A 175 8.37 -4.27 5.28
N GLU A 176 7.86 -4.66 6.44
CA GLU A 176 6.49 -4.40 6.88
C GLU A 176 6.45 -3.53 8.14
N TRP A 177 5.48 -2.63 8.20
CA TRP A 177 5.11 -1.86 9.38
C TRP A 177 3.60 -1.80 9.51
N THR A 178 3.07 -1.36 10.66
CA THR A 178 1.63 -1.39 10.98
C THR A 178 0.74 -0.82 9.86
N GLU A 179 1.20 0.23 9.18
CA GLU A 179 0.45 0.94 8.15
C GLU A 179 0.90 0.63 6.72
N GLY A 180 1.85 -0.29 6.49
CA GLY A 180 2.29 -0.57 5.13
C GLY A 180 3.31 -1.67 4.93
N ILE A 181 3.71 -1.82 3.67
CA ILE A 181 4.68 -2.81 3.19
C ILE A 181 5.51 -2.19 2.04
N LEU A 182 6.81 -2.42 2.09
CA LEU A 182 7.77 -2.11 1.04
C LEU A 182 8.33 -3.42 0.49
N LEU A 183 8.13 -3.63 -0.80
CA LEU A 183 8.65 -4.75 -1.56
C LEU A 183 9.81 -4.25 -2.42
N ASN A 184 10.96 -4.87 -2.21
CA ASN A 184 12.19 -4.61 -2.92
C ASN A 184 12.45 -5.82 -3.82
N ASP A 185 12.27 -5.65 -5.13
CA ASP A 185 12.63 -6.70 -6.07
C ASP A 185 14.09 -6.55 -6.49
N ASP A 186 14.79 -7.67 -6.54
CA ASP A 186 16.19 -7.76 -6.97
C ASP A 186 16.19 -8.44 -8.35
N PRO A 187 16.51 -7.73 -9.44
CA PRO A 187 16.39 -8.25 -10.80
C PRO A 187 17.52 -9.20 -11.19
N ALA A 188 18.12 -9.96 -10.26
CA ALA A 188 19.00 -11.08 -10.64
C ALA A 188 18.36 -12.04 -11.69
N SER A 189 17.04 -11.98 -11.89
CA SER A 189 16.28 -12.65 -12.95
C SER A 189 16.24 -11.94 -14.33
N PHE A 190 16.43 -10.63 -14.42
CA PHE A 190 16.23 -9.82 -15.64
C PHE A 190 17.41 -9.92 -16.64
N SER A 191 18.62 -10.17 -16.14
CA SER A 191 19.85 -10.29 -16.97
C SER A 191 19.90 -11.54 -17.86
N SER A 192 18.99 -12.51 -17.67
CA SER A 192 18.99 -13.79 -18.40
C SER A 192 18.19 -13.79 -19.71
N VAL A 193 17.38 -12.77 -20.00
CA VAL A 193 16.50 -12.78 -21.19
C VAL A 193 17.19 -12.18 -22.44
N TYR A 194 18.25 -11.38 -22.27
CA TYR A 194 18.96 -10.74 -23.39
C TYR A 194 20.33 -11.35 -23.72
N SER A 195 20.79 -12.39 -23.02
CA SER A 195 22.14 -12.94 -23.22
C SER A 195 22.26 -14.01 -24.33
N HIS A 196 21.18 -14.35 -25.05
CA HIS A 196 21.24 -15.38 -26.09
C HIS A 196 21.68 -14.91 -27.49
N LEU A 197 22.09 -13.64 -27.67
CA LEU A 197 22.48 -13.10 -28.98
C LEU A 197 23.92 -12.59 -29.13
N SER A 198 24.79 -12.68 -28.12
CA SER A 198 26.19 -12.27 -28.30
C SER A 198 27.16 -13.25 -27.65
N ASN A 199 27.59 -14.24 -28.43
CA ASN A 199 28.62 -15.19 -28.04
C ASN A 199 29.99 -14.55 -28.31
N THR A 200 30.37 -13.53 -27.55
CA THR A 200 31.77 -13.05 -27.55
C THR A 200 32.09 -12.18 -26.33
N ALA A 201 33.22 -12.50 -25.71
CA ALA A 201 34.01 -11.71 -24.77
C ALA A 201 33.53 -11.60 -23.31
N HIS A 202 34.34 -12.24 -22.44
CA HIS A 202 34.48 -11.97 -21.02
C HIS A 202 34.66 -10.46 -20.74
N TYR A 203 33.61 -9.81 -20.27
CA TYR A 203 33.71 -8.62 -19.44
C TYR A 203 32.92 -8.87 -18.15
N LYS A 204 33.59 -8.69 -17.02
CA LYS A 204 32.94 -8.53 -15.70
C LYS A 204 31.98 -7.33 -15.82
N ARG A 205 30.72 -7.58 -16.15
CA ARG A 205 29.64 -6.62 -15.93
C ARG A 205 29.57 -6.39 -14.43
N SER A 206 29.95 -5.19 -13.99
CA SER A 206 29.47 -4.65 -12.72
C SER A 206 27.96 -4.77 -12.78
N LEU A 207 27.37 -5.65 -11.97
CA LEU A 207 25.93 -5.78 -11.81
C LEU A 207 25.44 -4.47 -11.19
N PHE A 208 25.14 -3.48 -12.02
CA PHE A 208 24.26 -2.39 -11.62
C PHE A 208 22.87 -3.01 -11.58
N GLN A 209 22.46 -3.28 -10.34
CA GLN A 209 21.22 -3.92 -9.99
C GLN A 209 20.20 -2.81 -9.82
N PHE A 210 19.44 -2.49 -10.87
CA PHE A 210 18.34 -1.53 -10.75
C PHE A 210 17.26 -2.11 -9.83
N GLN A 211 16.74 -1.32 -8.90
CA GLN A 211 15.71 -1.78 -7.98
C GLN A 211 14.39 -1.08 -8.26
N VAL A 212 13.34 -1.84 -8.56
CA VAL A 212 11.97 -1.32 -8.52
C VAL A 212 11.43 -1.53 -7.11
N HIS A 213 11.02 -0.43 -6.50
CA HIS A 213 10.41 -0.41 -5.18
C HIS A 213 8.89 -0.36 -5.33
N LEU A 214 8.18 -1.35 -4.81
CA LEU A 214 6.72 -1.31 -4.67
C LEU A 214 6.36 -1.03 -3.21
N HIS A 215 5.66 0.06 -3.00
CA HIS A 215 5.22 0.55 -1.71
C HIS A 215 3.69 0.52 -1.64
N LEU A 216 3.15 -0.05 -0.56
CA LEU A 216 1.73 0.03 -0.22
C LEU A 216 1.58 0.55 1.21
N GLU A 217 0.81 1.63 1.37
CA GLU A 217 0.60 2.26 2.68
C GLU A 217 -0.83 2.74 2.87
N ARG A 218 -1.38 2.55 4.06
CA ARG A 218 -2.60 3.20 4.54
C ARG A 218 -2.23 4.57 5.12
N VAL A 219 -2.26 5.58 4.26
CA VAL A 219 -1.88 6.96 4.62
C VAL A 219 -2.94 7.68 5.46
N SER A 220 -4.19 7.20 5.43
CA SER A 220 -5.26 7.64 6.32
C SER A 220 -6.34 6.55 6.46
N PRO A 221 -7.30 6.69 7.39
CA PRO A 221 -8.43 5.77 7.49
C PRO A 221 -9.29 5.64 6.22
N THR A 222 -9.13 6.56 5.27
CA THR A 222 -9.91 6.64 4.02
C THR A 222 -9.04 6.58 2.77
N GLN A 223 -7.74 6.27 2.88
CA GLN A 223 -6.83 6.24 1.74
C GLN A 223 -5.77 5.15 1.87
N ILE A 224 -5.61 4.40 0.78
CA ILE A 224 -4.47 3.49 0.57
C ILE A 224 -3.72 3.96 -0.66
N GLU A 225 -2.40 4.06 -0.56
CA GLU A 225 -1.52 4.44 -1.68
C GLU A 225 -0.67 3.24 -2.10
N LEU A 226 -0.59 3.05 -3.42
CA LEU A 226 0.19 2.03 -4.10
C LEU A 226 1.18 2.74 -5.01
N ALA A 227 2.47 2.71 -4.71
CA ALA A 227 3.48 3.43 -5.46
C ALA A 227 4.56 2.48 -5.95
N ALA A 228 4.83 2.49 -7.25
CA ALA A 228 6.04 1.88 -7.81
C ALA A 228 7.04 2.98 -8.15
N ARG A 229 8.30 2.78 -7.79
CA ARG A 229 9.37 3.76 -7.98
C ARG A 229 10.64 3.12 -8.53
N VAL A 230 11.36 3.87 -9.36
CA VAL A 230 12.69 3.49 -9.88
C VAL A 230 13.60 4.72 -9.96
N CYS A 231 14.88 4.55 -9.65
CA CYS A 231 15.91 5.57 -9.85
C CYS A 231 16.39 5.52 -11.30
N VAL A 232 16.18 6.59 -12.07
CA VAL A 232 16.51 6.63 -13.51
C VAL A 232 18.02 6.59 -13.74
N ASP A 233 18.80 7.19 -12.82
CA ASP A 233 20.27 7.20 -12.89
C ASP A 233 20.90 5.80 -12.70
N GLU A 234 20.13 4.84 -12.19
CA GLU A 234 20.56 3.44 -11.98
C GLU A 234 20.16 2.50 -13.14
N LEU A 235 19.45 3.03 -14.14
CA LEU A 235 18.98 2.25 -15.29
C LEU A 235 20.05 2.14 -16.37
N GLU A 236 20.08 0.99 -17.05
CA GLU A 236 20.85 0.82 -18.29
C GLU A 236 20.21 1.63 -19.43
N GLU A 237 20.99 1.96 -20.48
CA GLU A 237 20.57 2.86 -21.57
C GLU A 237 19.23 2.46 -22.22
N GLU A 238 18.99 1.16 -22.45
CA GLU A 238 17.74 0.65 -23.00
C GLU A 238 16.53 0.83 -22.05
N GLN A 239 16.78 0.77 -20.75
CA GLN A 239 15.74 0.88 -19.71
C GLN A 239 15.45 2.35 -19.36
N ALA A 240 16.48 3.19 -19.39
CA ALA A 240 16.39 4.61 -19.17
C ALA A 240 15.58 5.33 -20.27
N ALA A 241 15.41 4.70 -21.44
CA ALA A 241 14.56 5.21 -22.51
C ALA A 241 13.06 5.15 -22.17
N GLU A 242 12.61 4.11 -21.45
CA GLU A 242 11.19 3.88 -21.12
C GLU A 242 11.02 3.43 -19.64
N PRO A 243 11.46 4.22 -18.64
CA PRO A 243 11.48 3.81 -17.23
C PRO A 243 10.10 3.45 -16.68
N ALA A 244 9.03 4.12 -17.13
CA ALA A 244 7.66 3.84 -16.68
C ALA A 244 7.17 2.43 -17.04
N LYS A 245 7.74 1.81 -18.08
CA LYS A 245 7.44 0.43 -18.48
C LYS A 245 7.78 -0.58 -17.38
N LEU A 246 8.80 -0.27 -16.57
CA LEU A 246 9.20 -1.10 -15.43
C LEU A 246 8.24 -0.96 -14.25
N LEU A 247 7.51 0.17 -14.14
CA LEU A 247 6.68 0.50 -12.97
C LEU A 247 5.29 -0.15 -13.04
N TRP A 248 4.65 -0.11 -14.21
CA TRP A 248 3.27 -0.60 -14.37
C TRP A 248 3.02 -2.04 -13.90
N PRO A 249 3.91 -3.02 -14.16
CA PRO A 249 3.73 -4.37 -13.66
C PRO A 249 3.65 -4.46 -12.13
N TYR A 250 4.42 -3.65 -11.40
CA TYR A 250 4.39 -3.63 -9.93
C TYR A 250 3.16 -2.88 -9.40
N VAL A 251 2.79 -1.78 -10.04
CA VAL A 251 1.54 -1.06 -9.71
C VAL A 251 0.33 -1.98 -9.93
N ALA A 252 0.28 -2.69 -11.06
CA ALA A 252 -0.76 -3.66 -11.38
C ALA A 252 -0.83 -4.80 -10.37
N LEU A 253 0.32 -5.34 -9.95
CA LEU A 253 0.41 -6.34 -8.89
C LEU A 253 -0.21 -5.82 -7.58
N GLY A 254 0.23 -4.64 -7.13
CA GLY A 254 -0.27 -3.99 -5.92
C GLY A 254 -1.78 -3.78 -5.98
N LEU A 255 -2.25 -3.20 -7.07
CA LEU A 255 -3.65 -2.89 -7.29
C LEU A 255 -4.50 -4.16 -7.34
N LYS A 256 -4.08 -5.18 -8.08
CA LYS A 256 -4.80 -6.45 -8.21
C LYS A 256 -5.02 -7.11 -6.85
N ASN A 257 -3.96 -7.21 -6.05
CA ASN A 257 -4.06 -7.81 -4.71
C ASN A 257 -4.96 -6.98 -3.79
N THR A 258 -4.84 -5.65 -3.85
CA THR A 258 -5.71 -4.74 -3.10
C THR A 258 -7.17 -4.90 -3.50
N LEU A 259 -7.49 -4.77 -4.78
CA LEU A 259 -8.87 -4.87 -5.28
C LEU A 259 -9.46 -6.25 -5.02
N SER A 260 -8.69 -7.34 -5.13
CA SER A 260 -9.19 -8.68 -4.83
C SER A 260 -9.70 -8.84 -3.39
N ARG A 261 -9.10 -8.13 -2.43
CA ARG A 261 -9.55 -8.10 -1.03
C ARG A 261 -10.69 -7.12 -0.81
N LEU A 262 -10.67 -5.98 -1.51
CA LEU A 262 -11.79 -5.03 -1.44
C LEU A 262 -13.06 -5.60 -2.10
N ASP A 263 -12.94 -6.46 -3.11
CA ASP A 263 -14.07 -7.11 -3.79
C ASP A 263 -14.74 -8.18 -2.91
N GLU A 264 -14.07 -8.64 -1.85
CA GLU A 264 -14.72 -9.42 -0.78
C GLU A 264 -15.71 -8.55 0.03
N HIS A 265 -15.61 -7.22 -0.11
CA HIS A 265 -16.48 -6.22 0.49
C HIS A 265 -17.40 -5.56 -0.54
N GLU A 266 -18.55 -6.18 -0.84
CA GLU A 266 -19.41 -5.85 -1.98
C GLU A 266 -19.89 -4.38 -1.96
N TYR A 267 -20.08 -3.81 -0.77
CA TYR A 267 -20.61 -2.46 -0.56
C TYR A 267 -19.55 -1.41 -0.18
N LEU A 268 -18.28 -1.80 -0.08
CA LEU A 268 -17.20 -0.87 0.23
C LEU A 268 -16.93 0.00 -1.00
N GLN A 269 -17.43 1.24 -0.97
CA GLN A 269 -17.28 2.19 -2.06
C GLN A 269 -15.86 2.75 -2.11
N TYR A 270 -15.28 2.81 -3.31
CA TYR A 270 -13.97 3.41 -3.53
C TYR A 270 -13.83 4.08 -4.89
N SER A 271 -12.79 4.90 -5.04
CA SER A 271 -12.35 5.51 -6.29
C SER A 271 -10.85 5.29 -6.46
N LEU A 272 -10.42 5.23 -7.72
CA LEU A 272 -9.01 5.02 -8.08
C LEU A 272 -8.48 6.29 -8.71
N GLU A 273 -7.40 6.82 -8.15
CA GLU A 273 -6.73 8.01 -8.63
C GLU A 273 -5.32 7.67 -9.10
N LEU A 274 -4.93 8.13 -10.29
CA LEU A 274 -3.58 8.03 -10.82
C LEU A 274 -2.80 9.31 -10.50
N ILE A 275 -1.60 9.15 -9.94
CA ILE A 275 -0.69 10.24 -9.62
C ILE A 275 0.70 9.93 -10.20
N PRO A 276 0.97 10.37 -11.44
CA PRO A 276 2.30 10.30 -12.02
C PRO A 276 3.19 11.38 -11.41
N TYR A 277 4.33 10.98 -10.87
CA TYR A 277 5.38 11.88 -10.39
C TYR A 277 6.62 11.74 -11.27
N GLY A 278 7.08 12.86 -11.81
CA GLY A 278 8.27 12.92 -12.63
C GLY A 278 8.25 14.08 -13.60
N ALA A 279 9.42 14.70 -13.80
CA ALA A 279 9.57 15.81 -14.74
C ALA A 279 9.38 15.39 -16.21
N SER A 280 9.47 14.09 -16.52
CA SER A 280 9.23 13.57 -17.88
C SER A 280 7.74 13.54 -18.27
N PHE A 281 6.83 13.46 -17.30
CA PHE A 281 5.39 13.30 -17.58
C PHE A 281 4.67 14.61 -17.96
N TYR A 282 5.26 15.76 -17.64
CA TYR A 282 4.66 17.07 -17.83
C TYR A 282 5.70 18.12 -18.20
N ASP A 283 5.25 19.15 -18.91
CA ASP A 283 6.03 20.38 -19.04
C ASP A 283 6.18 21.10 -17.69
N SER A 284 7.37 21.68 -17.45
CA SER A 284 7.65 22.53 -16.29
C SER A 284 6.59 23.64 -16.14
N PRO A 285 6.11 23.96 -14.92
CA PRO A 285 6.65 23.58 -13.61
C PRO A 285 5.89 22.45 -12.91
N VAL A 286 5.11 21.64 -13.63
CA VAL A 286 4.28 20.61 -12.99
C VAL A 286 5.13 19.37 -12.70
N GLN A 287 5.19 18.95 -11.44
CA GLN A 287 5.90 17.74 -11.03
C GLN A 287 4.97 16.53 -10.84
N ALA A 288 3.71 16.79 -10.47
CA ALA A 288 2.71 15.76 -10.25
C ALA A 288 1.29 16.32 -10.42
N ARG A 289 0.36 15.44 -10.74
CA ARG A 289 -1.07 15.76 -10.83
C ARG A 289 -1.91 14.53 -10.52
N VAL A 290 -3.03 14.75 -9.83
CA VAL A 290 -4.02 13.71 -9.53
C VAL A 290 -5.04 13.65 -10.66
N PHE A 291 -5.31 12.44 -11.15
CA PHE A 291 -6.34 12.15 -12.14
C PHE A 291 -7.24 11.02 -11.66
N ASP A 292 -8.54 11.07 -11.94
CA ASP A 292 -9.38 9.88 -11.85
C ASP A 292 -8.88 8.84 -12.87
N LEU A 293 -8.58 7.62 -12.41
CA LEU A 293 -7.93 6.60 -13.24
C LEU A 293 -8.80 6.21 -14.44
N SER A 294 -10.11 6.03 -14.23
CA SER A 294 -11.04 5.63 -15.30
C SER A 294 -11.21 6.74 -16.33
N GLN A 295 -11.31 7.98 -15.87
CA GLN A 295 -11.36 9.15 -16.74
C GLN A 295 -10.05 9.31 -17.53
N PHE A 296 -8.90 9.20 -16.86
CA PHE A 296 -7.60 9.34 -17.48
C PHE A 296 -7.40 8.29 -18.57
N MET A 297 -7.52 7.01 -18.21
CA MET A 297 -7.25 5.91 -19.13
C MET A 297 -8.29 5.81 -20.25
N GLY A 298 -9.57 6.09 -19.96
CA GLY A 298 -10.61 6.17 -20.99
C GLY A 298 -10.35 7.29 -22.00
N THR A 299 -9.96 8.48 -21.52
CA THR A 299 -9.63 9.64 -22.39
C THR A 299 -8.36 9.38 -23.19
N ALA A 300 -7.31 8.84 -22.55
CA ALA A 300 -6.05 8.51 -23.20
C ALA A 300 -6.23 7.44 -24.28
N SER A 301 -7.03 6.41 -24.00
CA SER A 301 -7.30 5.32 -24.95
C SER A 301 -8.02 5.80 -26.20
N GLU A 302 -9.06 6.62 -26.02
CA GLU A 302 -9.92 7.13 -27.09
C GLU A 302 -9.23 8.23 -27.92
N TYR A 303 -8.70 9.25 -27.25
CA TYR A 303 -8.23 10.47 -27.93
C TYR A 303 -6.72 10.53 -28.10
N LYS A 304 -5.96 9.58 -27.54
CA LYS A 304 -4.48 9.57 -27.54
C LYS A 304 -3.88 10.86 -26.99
N LYS A 305 -4.62 11.57 -26.14
CA LYS A 305 -4.22 12.84 -25.54
C LYS A 305 -4.96 13.07 -24.23
N VAL A 306 -4.22 13.49 -23.21
CA VAL A 306 -4.79 13.99 -21.95
C VAL A 306 -4.17 15.35 -21.65
N ALA A 307 -5.00 16.31 -21.26
CA ALA A 307 -4.56 17.63 -20.86
C ALA A 307 -5.39 18.15 -19.69
N PHE A 308 -4.78 19.01 -18.88
CA PHE A 308 -5.44 19.63 -17.73
C PHE A 308 -5.09 21.12 -17.64
N ARG A 309 -5.92 21.87 -16.93
CA ARG A 309 -5.70 23.30 -16.69
C ARG A 309 -5.06 23.51 -15.32
N TYR A 310 -3.99 24.30 -15.27
CA TYR A 310 -3.34 24.74 -14.05
C TYR A 310 -2.86 26.19 -14.21
N LYS A 311 -3.21 27.08 -13.26
CA LYS A 311 -2.89 28.52 -13.31
C LYS A 311 -3.15 29.14 -14.69
N GLU A 312 -4.36 28.92 -15.21
CA GLU A 312 -4.86 29.38 -16.52
C GLU A 312 -4.17 28.81 -17.77
N LYS A 313 -3.10 28.03 -17.61
CA LYS A 313 -2.43 27.32 -18.71
C LYS A 313 -2.93 25.90 -18.86
N VAL A 314 -2.89 25.40 -20.09
CA VAL A 314 -3.19 24.00 -20.41
C VAL A 314 -1.86 23.24 -20.50
N TYR A 315 -1.75 22.15 -19.76
CA TYR A 315 -0.62 21.24 -19.77
C TYR A 315 -1.06 19.93 -20.40
N ASN A 316 -0.25 19.39 -21.32
CA ASN A 316 -0.45 18.05 -21.83
C ASN A 316 0.29 17.06 -20.93
N VAL A 317 -0.25 15.86 -20.82
CA VAL A 317 0.45 14.73 -20.22
C VAL A 317 1.20 14.01 -21.34
N HIS A 318 2.50 13.75 -21.15
CA HIS A 318 3.30 12.97 -22.09
C HIS A 318 2.93 11.50 -21.96
N LEU A 319 1.95 11.07 -22.76
CA LEU A 319 1.41 9.71 -22.68
C LEU A 319 2.42 8.64 -23.09
N ASP A 320 3.32 8.94 -24.02
CA ASP A 320 4.35 8.00 -24.47
C ASP A 320 5.40 7.76 -23.37
N GLU A 321 5.64 8.76 -22.51
CA GLU A 321 6.52 8.63 -21.34
C GLU A 321 5.82 7.87 -20.20
N LEU A 322 4.52 8.13 -19.97
CA LEU A 322 3.77 7.52 -18.88
C LEU A 322 3.31 6.10 -19.20
N CYS A 323 2.90 5.83 -20.44
CA CYS A 323 2.39 4.56 -20.93
C CYS A 323 3.10 4.21 -22.25
N PRO A 324 4.37 3.76 -22.21
CA PRO A 324 5.17 3.53 -23.42
C PRO A 324 4.56 2.51 -24.40
N ASP A 325 3.93 1.46 -23.87
CA ASP A 325 3.22 0.45 -24.68
C ASP A 325 1.78 0.87 -25.07
N GLY A 326 1.44 2.14 -24.82
CA GLY A 326 0.10 2.71 -25.00
C GLY A 326 -0.78 2.61 -23.74
N PRO A 327 -1.87 3.40 -23.68
CA PRO A 327 -2.80 3.37 -22.55
C PRO A 327 -3.50 2.00 -22.40
N PHE A 328 -3.79 1.61 -21.16
CA PHE A 328 -4.59 0.41 -20.89
C PHE A 328 -6.03 0.59 -21.34
N MET A 329 -6.60 -0.42 -21.98
CA MET A 329 -7.96 -0.36 -22.56
C MET A 329 -9.09 -0.55 -21.52
N SER A 330 -8.80 -1.23 -20.40
CA SER A 330 -9.75 -1.53 -19.32
C SER A 330 -9.02 -1.69 -17.99
N LEU A 331 -9.78 -1.73 -16.89
CA LEU A 331 -9.19 -2.06 -15.59
C LEU A 331 -8.66 -3.49 -15.58
N SER A 332 -9.42 -4.45 -16.14
CA SER A 332 -8.97 -5.84 -16.23
C SER A 332 -7.66 -6.00 -16.99
N HIS A 333 -7.48 -5.27 -18.11
CA HIS A 333 -6.23 -5.29 -18.87
C HIS A 333 -5.05 -4.77 -18.03
N LEU A 334 -5.24 -3.69 -17.25
CA LEU A 334 -4.21 -3.22 -16.32
C LEU A 334 -3.86 -4.30 -15.27
N LEU A 335 -4.87 -4.98 -14.71
CA LEU A 335 -4.66 -6.02 -13.67
C LEU A 335 -4.06 -7.34 -14.20
N GLU A 336 -3.97 -7.51 -15.51
CA GLU A 336 -3.32 -8.66 -16.16
C GLU A 336 -1.82 -8.47 -16.35
N VAL A 337 -1.31 -7.25 -16.22
CA VAL A 337 0.12 -6.97 -16.30
C VAL A 337 0.80 -7.59 -15.07
N LEU A 338 1.82 -8.41 -15.31
CA LEU A 338 2.55 -9.11 -14.26
C LEU A 338 4.01 -8.68 -14.22
N PRO A 339 4.59 -8.49 -13.02
CA PRO A 339 6.02 -8.27 -12.91
C PRO A 339 6.77 -9.51 -13.40
N PRO A 340 8.02 -9.34 -13.85
CA PRO A 340 8.88 -10.46 -14.23
C PRO A 340 9.02 -11.37 -13.01
N ARG A 341 8.72 -12.66 -13.15
CA ARG A 341 8.79 -13.57 -11.99
C ARG A 341 10.24 -13.62 -11.47
N PRO A 342 10.47 -13.43 -10.15
CA PRO A 342 11.75 -13.75 -9.56
C PRO A 342 11.97 -15.26 -9.76
N LYS A 343 13.04 -15.63 -10.46
CA LYS A 343 13.49 -17.03 -10.49
C LYS A 343 13.93 -17.33 -9.05
N ARG A 344 13.10 -18.07 -8.29
CA ARG A 344 13.51 -18.62 -7.00
C ARG A 344 14.85 -19.29 -7.23
N SER A 345 15.88 -18.87 -6.48
CA SER A 345 17.13 -19.62 -6.45
C SER A 345 16.75 -21.03 -6.01
N VAL A 346 16.91 -22.00 -6.92
CA VAL A 346 16.91 -23.39 -6.53
C VAL A 346 18.05 -23.49 -5.54
N GLN A 347 17.70 -23.70 -4.27
CA GLN A 347 18.65 -24.11 -3.26
C GLN A 347 19.24 -25.42 -3.79
N ASN A 348 20.39 -25.33 -4.46
CA ASN A 348 21.21 -26.51 -4.72
C ASN A 348 21.66 -26.96 -3.33
N SER A 349 20.86 -27.84 -2.71
CA SER A 349 21.33 -28.73 -1.69
C SER A 349 22.51 -29.47 -2.29
N PHE A 350 23.73 -29.07 -1.91
CA PHE A 350 24.89 -29.93 -2.09
C PHE A 350 24.60 -31.17 -1.24
N ALA A 351 24.06 -32.20 -1.88
CA ALA A 351 24.13 -33.54 -1.36
C ALA A 351 25.62 -33.88 -1.31
N GLU A 352 26.18 -33.90 -0.11
CA GLU A 352 27.32 -34.76 0.20
C GLU A 352 26.94 -36.15 -0.26
N ASP A 353 27.59 -36.65 -1.31
CA ASP A 353 28.17 -37.97 -1.26
C ASP A 353 29.04 -38.25 -2.50
N VAL A 354 29.99 -39.15 -2.28
CA VAL A 354 30.92 -39.77 -3.23
C VAL A 354 32.23 -39.00 -3.40
N PHE A 355 33.16 -39.21 -2.47
CA PHE A 355 34.44 -39.86 -2.79
C PHE A 355 35.03 -40.56 -1.55
N GLY A 356 35.06 -41.91 -1.60
CA GLY A 356 36.21 -42.71 -1.17
C GLY A 356 36.36 -43.10 0.30
N ARG A 357 35.86 -44.30 0.67
CA ARG A 357 36.39 -45.09 1.80
C ARG A 357 37.80 -45.61 1.46
N SER A 358 38.77 -45.47 2.37
CA SER A 358 39.61 -46.59 2.84
C SER A 358 40.61 -46.19 3.95
N ASN A 359 40.46 -46.84 5.10
CA ASN A 359 41.47 -47.33 6.07
C ASN A 359 42.57 -46.41 6.64
N GLY A 360 42.57 -46.32 7.98
CA GLY A 360 43.75 -45.97 8.77
C GLY A 360 43.41 -45.50 10.17
N GLU A 361 43.42 -46.42 11.14
CA GLU A 361 43.39 -46.11 12.58
C GLU A 361 44.53 -45.15 12.97
N THR A 362 44.27 -44.19 13.86
CA THR A 362 45.00 -44.05 15.14
C THR A 362 44.51 -42.82 15.93
N ASN A 363 44.50 -43.02 17.25
CA ASN A 363 44.24 -42.07 18.34
C ASN A 363 44.74 -40.63 18.11
N PHE A 364 44.03 -39.63 18.62
CA PHE A 364 44.45 -38.79 19.77
C PHE A 364 43.60 -37.50 19.88
N LYS A 365 43.12 -37.25 21.12
CA LYS A 365 42.79 -36.01 21.85
C LYS A 365 42.33 -34.73 21.10
N PRO A 366 41.37 -33.97 21.68
CA PRO A 366 41.03 -32.64 21.17
C PRO A 366 42.12 -31.62 21.53
N PRO A 367 42.45 -30.68 20.63
CA PRO A 367 43.10 -29.44 21.07
C PRO A 367 42.43 -28.21 20.40
N PRO A 368 42.86 -26.96 20.69
CA PRO A 368 42.18 -26.12 21.67
C PRO A 368 41.68 -24.81 21.06
N ASN A 369 40.93 -24.05 21.85
CA ASN A 369 40.77 -22.61 21.65
C ASN A 369 42.14 -21.93 21.52
N THR A 370 42.49 -21.47 20.32
CA THR A 370 43.00 -20.13 19.96
C THR A 370 43.57 -20.16 18.55
N GLY A 371 42.94 -19.42 17.63
CA GLY A 371 43.39 -19.29 16.25
C GLY A 371 42.60 -18.21 15.53
N LEU A 372 42.87 -16.94 15.87
CA LEU A 372 42.51 -15.78 15.07
C LEU A 372 43.12 -15.94 13.67
N HIS A 373 42.34 -16.46 12.71
CA HIS A 373 42.61 -16.26 11.28
C HIS A 373 41.76 -15.10 10.79
N VAL A 374 42.39 -13.93 10.78
CA VAL A 374 41.93 -12.71 10.14
C VAL A 374 41.86 -12.97 8.63
N ALA A 375 40.65 -13.20 8.12
CA ALA A 375 40.37 -12.97 6.71
C ALA A 375 40.40 -11.44 6.50
N GLN A 376 41.40 -10.96 5.78
CA GLN A 376 41.57 -9.55 5.43
C GLN A 376 40.40 -9.07 4.56
N ASN A 377 39.33 -8.61 5.20
CA ASN A 377 38.35 -7.74 4.57
C ASN A 377 39.06 -6.42 4.26
N ARG A 378 39.46 -6.22 3.00
CA ARG A 378 39.81 -4.89 2.49
C ARG A 378 38.57 -4.02 2.59
N GLY A 379 38.53 -3.20 3.64
CA GLY A 379 37.46 -2.25 3.91
C GLY A 379 37.23 -1.32 2.71
N ARG A 380 35.97 -1.21 2.32
CA ARG A 380 35.49 -0.18 1.41
C ARG A 380 35.62 1.15 2.16
N ARG A 381 36.52 2.03 1.70
CA ARG A 381 36.61 3.41 2.18
C ARG A 381 35.29 4.12 1.86
N VAL A 382 34.46 4.35 2.86
CA VAL A 382 33.41 5.36 2.82
C VAL A 382 34.07 6.73 2.94
N SER A 383 34.04 7.51 1.86
CA SER A 383 34.30 8.94 1.95
C SER A 383 33.09 9.58 2.61
N PHE A 384 33.20 9.90 3.90
CA PHE A 384 32.35 10.94 4.47
C PHE A 384 32.76 12.24 3.76
N GLY A 385 31.92 12.70 2.82
CA GLY A 385 31.97 14.08 2.38
C GLY A 385 31.98 14.97 3.62
N SER A 386 32.90 15.93 3.65
CA SER A 386 33.23 16.75 4.79
C SER A 386 31.97 17.34 5.42
N ILE A 387 31.67 16.95 6.68
CA ILE A 387 30.71 17.67 7.51
C ILE A 387 31.38 19.00 7.83
N LYS A 388 31.03 20.03 7.04
CA LYS A 388 31.41 21.40 7.34
C LYS A 388 30.55 21.85 8.51
N LEU A 389 31.10 21.73 9.72
CA LEU A 389 30.66 22.48 10.89
C LEU A 389 30.74 23.96 10.53
N MET A 390 29.60 24.54 10.14
CA MET A 390 29.44 25.98 10.02
C MET A 390 29.41 26.52 11.44
N THR A 391 30.57 27.01 11.90
CA THR A 391 30.68 27.82 13.10
C THR A 391 29.73 29.01 13.02
N GLU A 392 29.02 29.22 14.12
CA GLU A 392 28.06 30.28 14.36
C GLU A 392 28.53 31.64 13.83
N SER A 393 27.65 32.28 13.05
CA SER A 393 27.59 33.74 12.96
C SER A 393 26.13 34.16 12.86
N ASN A 394 25.59 34.51 14.04
CA ASN A 394 24.44 35.36 14.33
C ASN A 394 23.55 35.80 13.15
N SER A 395 22.44 35.09 12.95
CA SER A 395 21.10 35.70 12.94
C SER A 395 20.05 34.62 13.17
N THR A 396 19.14 34.92 14.09
CA THR A 396 18.14 34.01 14.69
C THR A 396 17.06 33.61 13.68
N ALA A 397 17.11 32.36 13.20
CA ALA A 397 16.01 31.74 12.46
C ALA A 397 15.13 30.93 13.43
N LYS A 398 14.06 31.58 13.91
CA LYS A 398 12.90 30.95 14.52
C LYS A 398 12.17 30.13 13.45
N GLY A 399 11.86 28.87 13.74
CA GLY A 399 11.14 28.01 12.80
C GLY A 399 10.48 26.81 13.46
N VAL A 400 11.05 26.33 14.56
CA VAL A 400 10.42 25.29 15.38
C VAL A 400 9.47 25.91 16.41
N ASP A 401 9.88 27.01 17.05
CA ASP A 401 9.04 27.69 18.06
C ASP A 401 7.79 28.33 17.43
N ASP A 402 7.89 28.95 16.26
CA ASP A 402 6.73 29.55 15.58
C ASP A 402 5.72 28.49 15.07
N TYR A 403 6.20 27.27 14.76
CA TYR A 403 5.33 26.14 14.37
C TYR A 403 4.60 25.55 15.57
N VAL A 404 5.30 25.42 16.71
CA VAL A 404 4.71 24.94 17.96
C VAL A 404 3.72 25.96 18.52
N ASP A 405 4.03 27.27 18.45
CA ASP A 405 3.14 28.33 18.88
C ASP A 405 1.90 28.46 17.96
N ALA A 406 2.05 28.27 16.64
CA ALA A 406 0.92 28.25 15.71
C ALA A 406 -0.01 27.04 15.96
N MET A 407 0.56 25.87 16.21
CA MET A 407 -0.19 24.65 16.50
C MET A 407 -0.90 24.72 17.87
N LEU A 408 -0.23 25.26 18.90
CA LEU A 408 -0.83 25.47 20.22
C LEU A 408 -1.94 26.53 20.19
N LYS A 409 -1.77 27.61 19.43
CA LYS A 409 -2.79 28.63 19.23
C LYS A 409 -4.02 28.07 18.51
N GLN A 410 -3.82 27.30 17.44
CA GLN A 410 -4.92 26.65 16.71
C GLN A 410 -5.66 25.63 17.59
N THR A 411 -4.95 24.96 18.50
CA THR A 411 -5.55 24.01 19.46
C THR A 411 -6.35 24.73 20.56
N MET A 412 -5.86 25.90 21.02
CA MET A 412 -6.55 26.70 22.05
C MET A 412 -7.80 27.41 21.51
N ASP A 413 -7.76 27.89 20.26
CA ASP A 413 -8.92 28.54 19.59
C ASP A 413 -10.08 27.54 19.34
N HIS A 414 -9.81 26.24 19.32
CA HIS A 414 -10.82 25.17 19.22
C HIS A 414 -11.40 24.72 20.58
N LEU A 415 -10.81 25.15 21.70
CA LEU A 415 -11.25 24.78 23.06
C LEU A 415 -12.03 25.89 23.76
N VAL A 416 -12.15 27.08 23.15
CA VAL A 416 -12.98 28.19 23.64
C VAL A 416 -14.15 28.39 22.66
N LEU A 417 -15.16 27.52 22.78
CA LEU A 417 -16.57 27.82 22.47
C LEU A 417 -17.46 26.92 23.33
#